data_AF-A0A8J4TMM9-F1
#
_entry.id   AF-A0A8J4TMM9-F1
#
_cell.length_a   1.000
_cell.length_b   1.000
_cell.length_c   1.000
_cell.angle_alpha   90.00
_cell.angle_beta   90.00
_cell.angle_gamma   90.00
#
_symmetry.space_group_name_H-M   'P 1'
#
loop_
_entity.id
_entity.type
_entity.pdbx_description
1 polymer ?
#
loop_
_entity_poly.entity_id
_entity_poly.type
_entity_poly.pdbx_seq_one_letter_code
_entity_poly.pdbx_strand_id
1 'polypeptide(L)' 'ETLSSMKWMISIEGQVVISPHPNFVAGLAAAFASFYTFNFEYQEEASCTLEFIQ' A
#
# COMPACT_ATOMS: atom_id res chain seq x y z
N GLU A 1 -16.48 0.90 27.19
CA GLU A 1 -15.45 1.36 26.22
C GLU A 1 -15.86 0.91 24.82
N THR A 2 -15.96 1.83 23.87
CA THR A 2 -16.32 1.54 22.48
C THR A 2 -15.11 0.90 21.79
N LEU A 3 -15.23 -0.37 21.39
CA LEU A 3 -14.21 -1.09 20.61
C LEU A 3 -14.09 -0.43 19.23
N SER A 4 -13.22 0.56 19.08
CA SER A 4 -12.92 1.17 17.79
C SER A 4 -12.05 0.23 16.95
N SER A 5 -12.65 -0.39 15.94
CA SER A 5 -12.00 -1.30 14.97
C SER A 5 -11.17 -0.55 13.92
N MET A 6 -10.43 0.50 14.32
CA MET A 6 -9.61 1.32 13.40
C MET A 6 -8.11 1.16 13.60
N LYS A 7 -7.68 0.26 14.48
CA LYS A 7 -6.26 -0.01 14.73
C LYS A 7 -5.79 -1.15 13.83
N TRP A 8 -4.95 -0.83 12.85
CA TRP A 8 -4.39 -1.76 11.87
C TRP A 8 -2.96 -2.15 12.24
N MET A 9 -2.61 -3.42 12.04
CA MET A 9 -1.28 -3.97 12.34
C MET A 9 -0.85 -4.88 11.20
N ILE A 10 0.43 -4.90 10.84
CA ILE A 10 0.99 -5.83 9.85
C ILE A 10 1.95 -6.78 10.55
N SER A 11 1.80 -8.07 10.28
CA SER A 11 2.79 -9.09 10.66
C SER A 11 3.38 -9.78 9.43
N ILE A 12 4.70 -9.99 9.45
CA ILE A 12 5.43 -10.80 8.47
C ILE A 12 6.09 -11.93 9.26
N GLU A 13 5.89 -13.18 8.84
CA GLU A 13 6.47 -14.38 9.48
C GLU A 13 6.24 -14.44 11.00
N GLY A 14 5.05 -14.01 11.45
CA GLY A 14 4.68 -13.99 12.86
C GLY A 14 5.28 -12.85 13.68
N GLN A 15 6.08 -11.97 13.07
CA GLN A 15 6.60 -10.76 13.70
C GLN A 15 5.78 -9.54 13.30
N VAL A 16 5.36 -8.73 14.27
CA VAL A 16 4.69 -7.45 13.99
C VAL A 16 5.72 -6.47 13.47
N VAL A 17 5.61 -6.13 12.19
CA VAL A 17 6.50 -5.17 11.52
C VAL A 17 5.92 -3.75 11.52
N ILE A 18 4.59 -3.62 11.58
CA ILE A 18 3.91 -2.34 11.73
C ILE A 18 2.92 -2.47 12.88
N SER A 19 3.19 -1.74 13.96
CA SER A 19 2.28 -1.60 15.11
C SER A 19 1.09 -0.69 14.78
N PRO A 20 0.00 -0.73 15.58
CA PRO A 20 -1.14 0.17 15.42
C PRO A 20 -0.75 1.64 15.26
N HIS A 21 -1.02 2.19 14.07
CA HIS A 21 -0.76 3.59 13.75
C HIS A 21 -2.03 4.28 13.25
N PRO A 22 -2.39 5.47 13.77
CA PRO A 22 -3.65 6.14 13.43
C PRO A 22 -3.78 6.47 11.93
N ASN A 23 -2.66 6.73 11.26
CA ASN A 23 -2.64 7.11 9.85
C ASN A 23 -2.29 5.95 8.90
N PHE A 24 -2.36 4.70 9.36
CA PHE A 24 -2.00 3.54 8.52
C PHE A 24 -2.84 3.50 7.22
N VAL A 25 -4.16 3.65 7.35
CA VAL A 25 -5.08 3.65 6.20
C VAL A 25 -4.80 4.82 5.25
N ALA A 26 -4.54 6.00 5.80
CA ALA A 26 -4.22 7.19 4.99
C ALA A 26 -2.89 7.02 4.24
N GLY A 27 -1.87 6.45 4.88
CA GLY A 27 -0.59 6.16 4.25
C GLY A 27 -0.72 5.12 3.14
N LEU A 28 -1.49 4.05 3.36
CA LEU A 28 -1.76 3.04 2.34
C LEU A 28 -2.53 3.63 1.15
N ALA A 29 -3.55 4.46 1.42
CA ALA A 29 -4.30 5.15 0.39
C ALA A 29 -3.42 6.11 -0.43
N ALA A 30 -2.54 6.87 0.22
CA ALA A 30 -1.59 7.74 -0.46
C ALA A 30 -0.60 6.95 -1.33
N ALA A 31 -0.11 5.80 -0.84
CA ALA A 31 0.76 4.91 -1.59
C ALA A 31 0.08 4.39 -2.86
N PHE A 32 -1.14 3.85 -2.75
CA PHE A 32 -1.90 3.40 -3.93
C PHE A 32 -2.26 4.54 -4.87
N ALA A 33 -2.70 5.69 -4.36
CA ALA A 33 -3.00 6.85 -5.19
C ALA A 33 -1.77 7.30 -5.98
N SER A 34 -0.61 7.42 -5.33
CA SER A 34 0.64 7.78 -6.00
C SER A 34 1.05 6.73 -7.03
N PHE A 35 0.93 5.44 -6.72
CA PHE A 35 1.18 4.36 -7.66
C PHE A 35 0.26 4.49 -8.88
N TYR A 36 -1.06 4.64 -8.71
CA TYR A 36 -1.99 4.80 -9.82
C TYR A 36 -1.72 6.06 -10.64
N THR A 37 -1.45 7.19 -10.00
CA THR A 37 -1.13 8.46 -10.68
C THR A 37 0.13 8.32 -11.52
N PHE A 38 1.21 7.75 -10.97
CA PHE A 38 2.43 7.52 -11.73
C PHE A 38 2.23 6.50 -12.86
N ASN A 39 1.43 5.45 -12.65
CA ASN A 39 1.12 4.48 -13.71
C ASN A 39 0.27 5.10 -14.84
N PHE A 40 -0.52 6.14 -14.57
CA PHE A 40 -1.28 6.87 -15.59
C PHE A 40 -0.38 7.78 -16.44
N GLU A 41 0.63 8.41 -15.84
CA GLU A 41 1.58 9.29 -16.54
C GLU A 41 2.68 8.52 -17.29
N TYR A 42 3.05 7.31 -16.85
CA TYR A 42 4.16 6.51 -17.42
C TYR A 42 3.73 5.28 -18.22
N GLN A 43 2.48 5.23 -18.69
CA GLN A 43 1.90 4.01 -19.25
C GLN A 43 2.63 3.47 -20.50
N GLU A 44 3.30 4.31 -21.30
CA GLU A 44 4.11 3.83 -22.44
C GLU A 44 5.46 3.20 -22.02
N GLU A 45 6.21 3.85 -21.13
CA GLU A 45 7.56 3.38 -20.74
C GLU A 45 7.52 2.21 -19.74
N ALA A 46 6.50 2.16 -18.86
CA ALA A 46 6.33 1.07 -17.89
C ALA A 46 5.73 -0.21 -18.50
N SER A 47 5.04 -0.11 -19.65
CA SER A 47 4.47 -1.27 -20.37
C SER A 47 5.55 -2.28 -20.78
N CYS A 48 6.74 -1.80 -21.20
CA CYS A 48 7.83 -2.68 -21.62
C CYS A 48 8.49 -3.45 -20.47
N THR A 49 8.28 -3.08 -19.20
CA THR A 49 8.88 -3.79 -18.05
C THR A 49 8.01 -4.96 -17.57
N LEU A 50 6.70 -4.94 -17.86
CA LEU A 50 5.76 -6.01 -17.49
C LEU A 50 5.79 -7.20 -18.44
N GLU A 51 6.46 -7.10 -19.60
CA GLU A 51 6.69 -8.22 -20.53
C GLU A 51 7.57 -9.33 -19.93
N PHE A 52 8.23 -9.10 -18.79
CA PHE A 52 9.06 -10.10 -18.10
C PHE A 52 8.32 -10.92 -17.03
N ILE A 53 7.07 -10.60 -16.72
CA ILE A 53 6.23 -11.32 -15.73
C ILE A 53 5.08 -12.06 -16.44
N GLN A 54 5.32 -12.55 -17.67
CA GLN A 54 4.42 -13.44 -18.40
C GLN A 54 4.93 -14.89 -18.40
#